data_AF-K1RPP5-F1
#
_entry.id   AF-K1RPP5-F1
#
_cell.length_a   1.000
_cell.length_b   1.000
_cell.length_c   1.000
_cell.angle_alpha   90.00
_cell.angle_beta   90.00
_cell.angle_gamma   90.00
#
_symmetry.space_group_name_H-M   'P 1'
#
loop_
_entity.id
_entity.type
_entity.pdbx_description
1 polymer ?
#
loop_
_entity_poly.entity_id
_entity_poly.type
_entity_poly.pdbx_seq_one_letter_code
_entity_poly.pdbx_strand_id
1 'polypeptide(L)' 'MRKLSKYEKETIINWNEGETIASIYTFNASLKRRLADFSRKYPLLCRLERSTP' A
#
# COMPACT_ATOMS: atom_id res chain seq x y z
N MET A 1 -8.94 10.22 15.92
CA MET A 1 -8.00 9.28 15.27
C MET A 1 -7.12 8.66 16.33
N ARG A 2 -7.02 7.33 16.36
CA ARG A 2 -6.10 6.63 17.27
C ARG A 2 -4.66 6.96 16.88
N LYS A 3 -3.82 7.32 17.86
CA LYS A 3 -2.39 7.54 17.62
C LYS A 3 -1.73 6.20 17.32
N LEU A 4 -1.19 6.06 16.11
CA LEU A 4 -0.46 4.87 15.70
C LEU A 4 0.83 4.73 16.52
N SER A 5 1.11 3.50 16.95
CA SER A 5 2.39 3.10 17.51
C SER A 5 3.52 3.21 16.49
N LYS A 6 4.77 3.05 16.95
CA LYS A 6 5.94 3.03 16.05
C LYS A 6 5.79 1.95 14.97
N TYR A 7 5.39 0.74 15.34
CA TYR A 7 5.24 -0.40 14.43
C TYR A 7 4.09 -0.22 13.45
N GLU A 8 2.95 0.33 13.89
CA GLU A 8 1.82 0.61 12.98
C GLU A 8 2.15 1.68 11.93
N LYS A 9 3.20 2.48 12.12
CA LYS A 9 3.64 3.44 11.11
C LYS A 9 4.56 2.84 10.05
N GLU A 10 5.01 1.60 10.24
CA GLU A 10 5.86 0.93 9.26
C GLU A 10 5.10 0.68 7.96
N THR A 11 5.84 0.63 6.87
CA THR A 11 5.34 0.20 5.57
C THR A 11 5.99 -1.12 5.24
N ILE A 12 5.18 -2.14 5.04
CA ILE A 12 5.62 -3.50 4.73
C ILE A 12 5.39 -3.73 3.25
N ILE A 13 6.43 -4.15 2.55
CA ILE A 13 6.35 -4.61 1.16
C ILE A 13 6.62 -6.11 1.20
N ASN A 14 5.61 -6.91 0.89
CA ASN A 14 5.68 -8.36 0.88
C ASN A 14 5.76 -8.88 -0.57
N TRP A 15 6.77 -9.68 -0.87
CA TRP A 15 7.05 -10.24 -2.19
C TRP A 15 7.91 -11.49 -2.05
N ASN A 16 7.66 -12.49 -2.90
CA ASN A 16 8.45 -13.71 -3.01
C ASN A 16 9.17 -13.81 -4.37
N GLU A 17 10.31 -14.50 -4.45
CA GLU A 17 11.12 -14.60 -5.69
C GLU A 17 10.32 -15.09 -6.91
N GLY A 18 9.35 -15.99 -6.69
CA GLY A 18 8.48 -16.52 -7.76
C GLY A 18 7.32 -15.61 -8.15
N GLU A 19 7.10 -14.48 -7.47
CA GLU A 19 6.00 -13.56 -7.74
C GLU A 19 6.44 -12.41 -8.63
N THR A 20 5.53 -11.88 -9.43
CA THR A 20 5.75 -10.66 -10.22
C THR A 20 5.10 -9.42 -9.61
N ILE A 21 4.38 -9.58 -8.50
CA ILE A 21 3.59 -8.56 -7.83
C ILE A 21 3.96 -8.52 -6.35
N ALA A 22 4.13 -7.32 -5.81
CA ALA A 22 4.33 -7.11 -4.38
C ALA A 22 3.07 -6.56 -3.72
N SER A 23 2.79 -6.98 -2.48
CA SER A 23 1.72 -6.42 -1.64
C SER A 23 2.27 -5.33 -0.73
N ILE A 24 1.64 -4.16 -0.72
CA ILE A 24 2.05 -3.02 0.12
C ILE A 24 1.03 -2.81 1.25
N TYR A 25 1.51 -2.87 2.48
CA TYR A 25 0.74 -2.60 3.69
C TYR A 25 1.27 -1.32 4.34
N THR A 26 0.44 -0.29 4.47
CA THR A 26 0.89 0.99 5.03
C THR A 26 -0.26 1.77 5.66
N PHE A 27 0.06 2.53 6.71
CA PHE A 27 -0.80 3.60 7.23
C PHE A 27 -0.41 5.00 6.71
N ASN A 28 0.65 5.12 5.89
CA ASN A 28 1.11 6.40 5.37
C ASN A 28 0.12 6.98 4.35
N ALA A 29 -0.60 8.05 4.74
CA ALA A 29 -1.63 8.68 3.91
C ALA A 29 -1.10 9.26 2.59
N SER A 30 0.11 9.83 2.59
CA SER A 30 0.71 10.39 1.37
C SER A 30 1.06 9.29 0.37
N LEU A 31 1.63 8.18 0.85
CA LEU A 31 1.91 7.02 0.00
C LEU A 31 0.62 6.39 -0.56
N LYS A 32 -0.42 6.22 0.26
CA LYS A 32 -1.74 5.75 -0.21
C LYS A 32 -2.29 6.62 -1.34
N ARG A 33 -2.21 7.95 -1.22
CA ARG A 33 -2.66 8.89 -2.26
C ARG A 33 -1.88 8.70 -3.57
N ARG A 34 -0.55 8.63 -3.49
CA ARG A 34 0.31 8.40 -4.67
C ARG A 34 0.03 7.06 -5.34
N LEU A 35 -0.19 5.99 -4.57
CA LEU A 35 -0.56 4.67 -5.11
C LEU A 35 -1.94 4.69 -5.77
N ALA A 36 -2.90 5.41 -5.20
CA ALA A 36 -4.22 5.58 -5.80
C ALA A 36 -4.19 6.40 -7.11
N ASP A 37 -3.36 7.45 -7.17
CA ASP A 37 -3.12 8.19 -8.41
C ASP A 37 -2.44 7.30 -9.46
N PHE A 38 -1.46 6.51 -9.04
CA PHE A 38 -0.74 5.58 -9.90
C PHE A 38 -1.66 4.48 -10.45
N SER A 39 -2.50 3.87 -9.62
CA SER A 39 -3.44 2.82 -10.06
C SER A 39 -4.49 3.35 -11.04
N ARG A 40 -4.94 4.60 -10.88
CA ARG A 40 -5.81 5.25 -11.87
C ARG A 40 -5.13 5.43 -13.22
N LYS A 41 -3.84 5.78 -13.23
CA LYS A 41 -3.07 5.98 -14.47
C LYS A 41 -2.65 4.67 -15.13
N TYR A 42 -2.38 3.63 -14.33
CA TYR A 42 -1.89 2.33 -14.77
C TYR A 42 -2.67 1.18 -14.10
N PRO A 43 -3.95 0.97 -14.47
CA PRO A 43 -4.83 0.02 -13.78
C PRO A 43 -4.39 -1.45 -13.89
N LEU A 44 -3.55 -1.79 -14.87
CA LEU A 44 -2.99 -3.13 -15.04
C LEU A 44 -1.79 -3.42 -14.12
N LEU A 45 -1.18 -2.39 -13.53
CA LEU A 45 0.07 -2.52 -12.76
C LEU A 45 -0.14 -2.41 -11.24
N CYS A 46 -1.24 -1.82 -10.80
CA CYS A 46 -1.52 -1.60 -9.39
C CYS A 46 -3.02 -1.55 -9.14
N ARG A 47 -3.48 -2.25 -8.10
CA ARG A 47 -4.87 -2.21 -7.66
C ARG A 47 -4.93 -2.13 -6.14
N LEU A 48 -6.04 -1.57 -5.64
CA LEU A 48 -6.32 -1.53 -4.21
C LEU A 48 -6.97 -2.87 -3.80
N GLU A 49 -6.26 -3.66 -2.99
CA GLU A 49 -6.79 -4.91 -2.45
C GLU A 49 -7.73 -4.69 -1.25
N ARG A 50 -7.31 -3.84 -0.31
CA ARG A 50 -8.06 -3.56 0.91
C ARG A 50 -7.81 -2.14 1.40
N SER A 51 -8.86 -1.49 1.87
CA SER A 51 -8.78 -0.22 2.59
C SER A 51 -9.53 -0.36 3.92
N THR A 52 -8.88 0.02 5.01
CA THR A 52 -9.56 0.19 6.30
C THR A 52 -10.06 1.63 6.40
N PRO A 53 -11.30 1.85 6.87
CA PRO A 53 -11.82 3.18 7.20
C PRO A 53 -10.92 3.97 8.16
#